data_AF-A0A1X7UKT8-F1
#
_entry.id   AF-A0A1X7UKT8-F1
#
_cell.length_a   1.000
_cell.length_b   1.000
_cell.length_c   1.000
_cell.angle_alpha   90.00
_cell.angle_beta   90.00
_cell.angle_gamma   90.00
#
_symmetry.space_group_name_H-M   'P 1'
#
loop_
_entity.id
_entity.type
_entity.pdbx_description
1 polymer ?
#
loop_
_entity_poly.entity_id
_entity_poly.type
_entity_poly.pdbx_seq_one_letter_code
_entity_poly.pdbx_strand_id
1 'polypeptide(L)'
;MPALLAPRQLGYCVKGGAESAVHAARWYLKSLRPSQAILKLDFRNAFNSICRDRMLRSVLELSLTIYPFVHSCYSAPSSLFWEGRVLKSAEG
;
A
#
# COMPACT_ATOMS: atom_id res chain seq x y z
N MET A 1 8.90 -8.95 9.45
CA MET A 1 7.94 -8.09 8.72
C MET A 1 6.92 -8.87 7.88
N PRO A 2 7.26 -9.91 7.06
CA PRO A 2 6.26 -10.63 6.26
C PRO A 2 5.14 -11.29 7.09
N ALA A 3 5.47 -11.77 8.30
CA ALA A 3 4.53 -12.48 9.16
C ALA A 3 3.32 -11.65 9.63
N LEU A 4 3.46 -10.32 9.77
CA LEU A 4 2.39 -9.48 10.31
C LEU A 4 1.19 -9.37 9.36
N LEU A 5 1.45 -9.34 8.05
CA LEU A 5 0.42 -9.15 7.02
C LEU A 5 0.16 -10.42 6.20
N ALA A 6 1.02 -11.44 6.34
CA ALA A 6 0.77 -12.75 5.77
C ALA A 6 -0.47 -13.41 6.41
N PRO A 7 -1.20 -14.27 5.66
CA PRO A 7 -1.01 -14.61 4.25
C PRO A 7 -1.74 -13.66 3.28
N ARG A 8 -2.30 -12.55 3.76
CA ARG A 8 -3.22 -11.71 2.99
C ARG A 8 -2.49 -10.71 2.08
N GLN A 9 -1.40 -10.12 2.55
CA GLN A 9 -0.55 -9.26 1.73
C GLN A 9 0.33 -10.12 0.81
N LEU A 10 0.17 -9.93 -0.49
CA LEU A 10 0.93 -10.63 -1.53
C LEU A 10 1.88 -9.68 -2.29
N GLY A 11 1.78 -8.37 -2.05
CA GLY A 11 2.72 -7.36 -2.56
C GLY A 11 3.92 -7.16 -1.63
N TYR A 12 4.93 -6.43 -2.11
CA TYR A 12 6.17 -6.01 -1.43
C TYR A 12 6.88 -7.10 -0.58
N CYS A 13 8.07 -7.52 -1.03
CA CYS A 13 8.91 -8.49 -0.33
C CYS A 13 8.26 -9.88 -0.07
N VAL A 14 7.26 -10.27 -0.87
CA VAL A 14 6.66 -11.61 -0.84
C VAL A 14 7.11 -12.41 -2.08
N LYS A 15 7.95 -13.43 -1.87
CA LYS A 15 8.44 -14.30 -2.95
C LYS A 15 7.26 -14.98 -3.65
N GLY A 16 7.15 -14.81 -4.96
CA GLY A 16 6.05 -15.37 -5.76
C GLY A 16 4.67 -14.76 -5.45
N GLY A 17 4.58 -13.64 -4.71
CA GLY A 17 3.30 -13.08 -4.28
C GLY A 17 2.41 -12.62 -5.44
N ALA A 18 2.97 -11.93 -6.43
CA ALA A 18 2.23 -11.52 -7.63
C ALA A 18 1.71 -12.73 -8.44
N GLU A 19 2.55 -13.74 -8.64
CA GLU A 19 2.15 -14.99 -9.30
C GLU A 19 1.03 -15.70 -8.52
N SER A 20 1.19 -15.84 -7.20
CA SER A 20 0.18 -16.44 -6.32
C SER A 20 -1.17 -15.72 -6.43
N ALA A 21 -1.17 -14.38 -6.44
CA ALA A 21 -2.40 -13.58 -6.60
C ALA A 21 -3.10 -13.87 -7.94
N VAL A 22 -2.35 -13.92 -9.04
CA VAL A 22 -2.88 -14.21 -10.39
C VAL A 22 -3.44 -15.62 -10.47
N HIS A 23 -2.69 -16.62 -9.97
CA HIS A 23 -3.12 -18.02 -9.98
C HIS A 23 -4.37 -18.22 -9.12
N ALA A 24 -4.42 -17.66 -7.91
CA ALA A 24 -5.58 -17.74 -7.04
C ALA A 24 -6.82 -17.07 -7.65
N ALA A 25 -6.68 -15.87 -8.21
CA ALA A 25 -7.78 -15.17 -8.86
C ALA A 25 -8.33 -15.95 -10.08
N ARG A 26 -7.46 -16.48 -10.93
CA ARG A 26 -7.85 -17.31 -12.09
C ARG A 26 -8.55 -18.59 -11.65
N TRP A 27 -8.04 -19.26 -10.61
CA TRP A 27 -8.66 -20.46 -10.08
C TRP A 27 -10.05 -20.16 -9.51
N TYR A 28 -10.20 -19.09 -8.73
CA TYR A 28 -11.49 -18.68 -8.18
C TYR A 28 -12.50 -18.31 -9.27
N LEU A 29 -12.08 -17.60 -10.33
CA LEU A 29 -12.95 -17.31 -11.49
C LEU A 29 -13.46 -18.58 -12.18
N LYS A 30 -12.64 -19.63 -12.26
CA LYS A 30 -13.04 -20.92 -12.87
C LYS A 30 -14.06 -21.69 -12.01
N SER A 31 -14.09 -21.44 -10.70
CA SER A 31 -14.95 -22.13 -9.74
C SER A 31 -16.05 -21.23 -9.17
N LEU A 32 -16.33 -20.09 -9.85
CA LEU A 32 -17.27 -19.09 -9.41
C LEU A 32 -18.71 -19.64 -9.46
N ARG A 33 -19.45 -19.56 -8.36
CA ARG A 33 -20.90 -19.87 -8.35
C ARG A 33 -21.71 -18.68 -8.89
N PRO A 34 -22.94 -18.89 -9.41
CA PRO A 34 -23.77 -17.81 -9.97
C PRO A 34 -24.04 -16.63 -9.01
N SER A 35 -24.00 -16.86 -7.70
CA SER A 35 -24.21 -15.84 -6.66
C SER A 35 -22.90 -15.19 -6.17
N GLN A 36 -21.79 -15.38 -6.87
CA GLN A 36 -20.46 -14.88 -6.49
C GLN A 36 -19.91 -13.96 -7.58
N ALA A 37 -19.06 -13.02 -7.17
CA ALA A 37 -18.35 -12.11 -8.06
C ALA A 37 -16.95 -11.84 -7.50
N ILE A 38 -16.04 -11.39 -8.38
CA ILE A 38 -14.75 -10.83 -7.97
C ILE A 38 -14.81 -9.33 -8.13
N LEU A 39 -14.44 -8.61 -7.07
CA LEU A 39 -14.25 -7.18 -7.09
C LEU A 39 -12.75 -6.85 -7.18
N LYS A 40 -12.38 -6.06 -8.19
CA LYS A 40 -11.02 -5.54 -8.34
C LYS A 40 -11.04 -4.06 -7.97
N LEU A 41 -10.24 -3.69 -6.97
CA LEU A 41 -10.13 -2.33 -6.46
C LEU A 41 -8.74 -1.79 -6.72
N ASP A 42 -8.66 -0.48 -6.89
CA ASP A 42 -7.40 0.26 -6.96
C ASP A 42 -7.56 1.62 -6.29
N PHE A 43 -6.44 2.17 -5.80
CA PHE A 43 -6.42 3.49 -5.16
C PHE A 43 -5.92 4.53 -6.14
N ARG A 44 -6.74 5.55 -6.42
CA ARG A 44 -6.28 6.71 -7.20
C ARG A 44 -5.17 7.42 -6.43
N ASN A 45 -3.99 7.54 -7.03
CA ASN A 45 -2.85 8.26 -6.45
C ASN A 45 -2.53 7.84 -5.01
N ALA A 46 -2.41 6.53 -4.76
CA ALA A 46 -2.33 5.92 -3.43
C ALA A 46 -1.27 6.55 -2.51
N PHE A 47 -0.09 6.88 -3.06
CA PHE A 47 1.01 7.44 -2.27
C PHE A 47 0.74 8.85 -1.78
N ASN A 48 0.03 9.67 -2.55
CA ASN A 48 -0.33 11.01 -2.11
C ASN A 48 -1.61 11.02 -1.27
N SER A 49 -2.50 10.05 -1.49
CA SER A 49 -3.81 9.98 -0.82
C SER A 49 -3.80 9.17 0.48
N ILE A 50 -2.66 8.62 0.87
CA ILE A 50 -2.53 7.92 2.15
C ILE A 50 -2.65 8.93 3.30
N CYS A 51 -3.45 8.60 4.32
CA CYS A 51 -3.53 9.38 5.54
C CYS A 51 -2.21 9.28 6.32
N ARG A 52 -1.36 10.31 6.23
CA ARG A 52 0.02 10.27 6.77
C ARG A 52 0.03 10.14 8.28
N ASP A 53 -0.90 10.78 8.96
CA ASP A 53 -1.01 10.71 10.42
C ASP A 53 -1.24 9.27 10.90
N ARG A 54 -2.11 8.53 10.20
CA ARG A 54 -2.35 7.11 10.50
C ARG A 54 -1.13 6.26 10.19
N MET A 55 -0.46 6.50 9.06
CA MET A 55 0.77 5.80 8.70
C MET A 55 1.87 6.02 9.75
N LEU A 56 2.13 7.26 10.14
CA LEU A 56 3.13 7.63 11.15
C LEU A 56 2.81 7.00 12.51
N ARG A 57 1.55 7.04 12.93
CA ARG A 57 1.09 6.38 14.16
C ARG A 57 1.33 4.86 14.12
N SER A 58 1.01 4.20 13.00
CA SER A 58 1.29 2.77 12.85
C SER A 58 2.79 2.45 12.91
N VAL A 59 3.64 3.30 12.34
CA VAL A 59 5.10 3.11 12.45
C VAL A 59 5.58 3.30 13.88
N LEU A 60 5.08 4.31 14.60
CA LEU A 60 5.39 4.51 16.02
C LEU A 60 5.01 3.28 16.86
N GLU A 61 3.82 2.72 16.62
CA GLU A 61 3.32 1.53 17.33
C GLU A 61 4.10 0.25 16.98
N LEU A 62 4.57 0.11 15.74
CA LEU A 62 5.26 -1.11 15.26
C LEU A 62 6.78 -1.08 15.47
N SER A 63 7.43 0.08 15.38
CA SER A 63 8.88 0.21 15.52
C SER A 63 9.31 1.64 15.83
N LEU A 64 9.59 1.88 17.11
CA LEU A 64 10.19 3.14 17.58
C LEU A 64 11.57 3.39 16.95
N THR A 65 12.31 2.34 16.58
CA THR A 65 13.67 2.45 16.04
C THR A 65 13.71 3.22 14.72
N ILE A 66 12.76 2.97 13.81
CA ILE A 66 12.73 3.65 12.50
C ILE A 66 11.86 4.90 12.51
N TYR A 67 11.03 5.11 13.54
CA TYR A 67 10.09 6.22 13.60
C TYR A 67 10.73 7.59 13.37
N PRO A 68 11.89 7.96 13.97
CA PRO A 68 12.52 9.26 13.72
C PRO A 68 12.84 9.51 12.24
N PHE A 69 13.29 8.47 11.54
CA PHE A 69 13.58 8.53 10.10
C PHE A 69 12.30 8.65 9.27
N VAL A 70 11.29 7.84 9.56
CA VAL A 70 10.02 7.91 8.83
C VAL A 70 9.32 9.25 9.08
N HIS A 71 9.34 9.74 10.32
CA HIS A 71 8.76 11.02 10.68
C HIS A 71 9.45 12.18 9.95
N SER A 72 10.79 12.19 9.87
CA SER A 72 11.50 13.24 9.12
C SER A 72 11.17 13.22 7.62
N CYS A 73 10.92 12.04 7.05
CA CYS A 73 10.56 11.90 5.63
C CYS A 73 9.10 12.27 5.32
N TYR A 74 8.16 12.00 6.24
CA TYR A 74 6.72 11.98 5.90
C TYR A 74 5.82 12.83 6.81
N SER A 75 6.35 13.52 7.83
CA SER A 75 5.55 14.40 8.70
C SER A 75 5.07 15.69 8.03
N ALA A 76 5.63 16.05 6.88
CA ALA A 76 5.21 17.20 6.10
C ALA A 76 5.15 16.86 4.60
N PRO A 77 4.28 17.52 3.81
CA PRO A 77 4.24 17.36 2.36
C PRO A 77 5.60 17.63 1.71
N SER A 78 6.09 16.67 0.92
CA SER A 78 7.29 16.86 0.11
C SER A 78 7.00 17.70 -1.13
N SER A 79 8.04 18.33 -1.66
CA SER A 79 7.97 19.05 -2.94
C SER A 79 8.23 18.07 -4.09
N LEU A 80 7.26 17.91 -4.98
CA LEU A 80 7.33 17.14 -6.21
C LEU A 80 7.63 18.09 -7.37
N PHE A 81 8.71 17.85 -8.09
CA PHE A 81 9.15 18.73 -9.18
C PHE A 81 8.73 18.13 -10.52
N TRP A 82 7.92 18.87 -11.30
CA TRP A 82 7.45 18.45 -12.61
C TRP A 82 7.41 19.64 -13.58
N GLU A 83 8.21 19.58 -14.65
CA GLU A 83 8.21 20.58 -15.75
C GLU A 83 8.20 22.05 -15.25
N GLY A 84 9.10 22.38 -14.32
CA GLY A 84 9.22 23.72 -13.74
C GLY A 84 8.14 24.09 -12.71
N ARG A 85 7.19 23.19 -12.44
CA ARG A 85 6.19 23.33 -11.38
C ARG A 85 6.64 22.58 -10.13
N VAL A 86 6.31 23.14 -8.97
CA VAL A 86 6.44 22.46 -7.68
C VAL A 86 5.05 22.09 -7.20
N LEU A 87 4.75 20.81 -7.20
CA LEU A 87 3.53 20.24 -6.61
C LEU A 87 3.83 19.82 -5.18
N LYS A 88 2.84 19.87 -4.29
CA LYS A 88 2.97 19.28 -2.96
C LYS A 88 2.49 17.83 -3.00
N SER A 89 3.27 16.93 -2.40
CA SER A 89 2.77 15.61 -2.01
C SER A 89 1.87 15.79 -0.79
N ALA A 90 0.69 16.33 -1.03
CA ALA A 90 -0.36 16.55 -0.05
C ALA A 90 -1.46 15.49 -0.23
N GLU A 91 -2.23 15.27 0.83
CA GLU A 91 -3.46 14.48 0.72
C GLU A 91 -4.40 15.19 -0.26
N GLY A 92 -5.02 14.41 -1.14
CA GLY A 92 -5.93 14.92 -2.17
C GLY A 92 -7.30 15.26 -1.60
#